data_AF-A0A0H2MNT2-F1
#
_entry.id   AF-A0A0H2MNT2-F1
#
_cell.length_a   1.000
_cell.length_b   1.000
_cell.length_c   1.000
_cell.angle_alpha   90.00
_cell.angle_beta   90.00
_cell.angle_gamma   90.00
#
_symmetry.space_group_name_H-M   'P 1'
#
loop_
_entity.id
_entity.type
_entity.pdbx_description
1 polymer ?
#
loop_
_entity_poly.entity_id
_entity_poly.type
_entity_poly.pdbx_seq_one_letter_code
_entity_poly.pdbx_strand_id
1 'polypeptide(L)'
;MSIAEWSAWFAVADRRVAETWIDDIRISTVFLGLDHNHGLGGDPLLFETMVFVDGETHEMRRYFIWEEAEAGHTEMAELIRAEMQAAQVRAAQAWEQVYARQKA
;
A
#
# COMPACT_ATOMS: atom_id res chain seq x y z
N MET A 1 26.41 8.69 6.13
CA MET A 1 25.27 9.62 6.18
C MET A 1 24.92 9.85 7.64
N SER A 2 24.95 11.10 8.09
CA SER A 2 24.49 11.53 9.41
C SER A 2 22.95 11.59 9.46
N ILE A 3 22.39 11.72 10.66
CA ILE A 3 20.93 11.93 10.84
C ILE A 3 20.47 13.19 10.11
N ALA A 4 21.25 14.28 10.15
CA ALA A 4 20.90 15.52 9.46
C ALA A 4 20.87 15.34 7.94
N GLU A 5 21.85 14.63 7.38
CA GLU A 5 21.89 14.30 5.95
C GLU A 5 20.72 13.39 5.55
N TRP A 6 20.41 12.36 6.37
CA TRP A 6 19.26 11.49 6.14
C TRP A 6 17.93 12.23 6.23
N SER A 7 17.74 13.11 7.22
CA SER A 7 16.50 13.89 7.37
C SER A 7 16.30 14.86 6.21
N ALA A 8 17.38 15.50 5.73
CA ALA A 8 17.31 16.37 4.56
C ALA A 8 16.92 15.59 3.30
N TRP A 9 17.47 14.39 3.10
CA TRP A 9 17.06 13.49 2.03
C TRP A 9 15.60 13.05 2.19
N PHE A 10 15.21 12.56 3.37
CA PHE A 10 13.88 11.99 3.62
C PHE A 10 12.75 13.00 3.39
N ALA A 11 13.01 14.29 3.65
CA ALA A 11 12.05 15.36 3.46
C ALA A 11 11.69 15.62 1.99
N VAL A 12 12.56 15.28 1.03
CA VAL A 12 12.39 15.66 -0.38
C VAL A 12 12.49 14.49 -1.36
N ALA A 13 12.96 13.33 -0.91
CA ALA A 13 13.10 12.16 -1.76
C ALA A 13 11.74 11.68 -2.27
N ASP A 14 11.67 11.33 -3.56
CA ASP A 14 10.57 10.53 -4.06
C ASP A 14 10.76 9.10 -3.56
N ARG A 15 9.85 8.69 -2.68
CA ARG A 15 9.83 7.36 -2.06
C ARG A 15 8.72 6.49 -2.64
N ARG A 16 8.04 6.93 -3.71
CA ARG A 16 6.95 6.18 -4.33
C ARG A 16 7.50 4.98 -5.08
N VAL A 17 6.94 3.81 -4.79
CA VAL A 17 7.14 2.57 -5.56
C VAL A 17 6.11 2.51 -6.68
N ALA A 18 4.83 2.64 -6.32
CA ALA A 18 3.71 2.60 -7.27
C ALA A 18 2.52 3.40 -6.76
N GLU A 19 1.72 3.94 -7.68
CA GLU A 19 0.44 4.59 -7.37
C GLU A 19 -0.58 4.22 -8.44
N THR A 20 -1.74 3.71 -8.00
CA THR A 20 -2.85 3.35 -8.89
C THR A 20 -4.13 4.01 -8.39
N TRP A 21 -4.86 4.63 -9.30
CA TRP A 21 -6.21 5.14 -9.05
C TRP A 21 -7.25 4.27 -9.75
N ILE A 22 -8.32 3.96 -9.02
CA ILE A 22 -9.49 3.23 -9.52
C ILE A 22 -10.73 3.94 -8.97
N ASP A 23 -11.42 4.71 -9.82
CA ASP A 23 -12.47 5.65 -9.40
C ASP A 23 -12.03 6.54 -8.22
N ASP A 24 -12.67 6.39 -7.06
CA ASP A 24 -12.46 7.07 -5.79
C ASP A 24 -11.44 6.38 -4.86
N ILE A 25 -10.86 5.26 -5.32
CA ILE A 25 -9.83 4.53 -4.58
C ILE A 25 -8.44 4.90 -5.07
N ARG A 26 -7.56 5.17 -4.10
CA ARG A 26 -6.12 5.33 -4.32
C ARG A 26 -5.37 4.19 -3.63
N ILE A 27 -4.55 3.48 -4.39
CA ILE A 27 -3.61 2.48 -3.90
C ILE A 27 -2.22 3.11 -4.00
N SER A 28 -1.52 3.23 -2.88
CA SER A 28 -0.22 3.91 -2.82
C SER A 28 0.79 2.99 -2.17
N THR A 29 1.88 2.71 -2.88
CA THR A 29 3.01 1.94 -2.37
C THR A 29 4.25 2.81 -2.25
N VAL A 30 4.89 2.79 -1.09
CA VAL A 30 6.04 3.64 -0.79
C VAL A 30 7.15 2.87 -0.07
N PHE A 31 8.39 3.32 -0.25
CA PHE A 31 9.51 3.00 0.61
C PHE A 31 9.44 3.84 1.89
N LEU A 32 9.45 3.19 3.05
CA LEU A 32 9.28 3.82 4.36
C LEU A 32 10.52 4.58 4.83
N GLY A 33 11.70 4.25 4.31
CA GLY A 33 12.98 4.85 4.73
C GLY A 33 13.44 4.47 6.13
N LEU A 34 12.61 3.74 6.88
CA LEU A 34 12.86 3.20 8.22
C LEU A 34 12.22 1.82 8.32
N ASP A 35 12.87 0.94 9.07
CA ASP A 35 12.29 -0.35 9.42
C ASP A 35 11.10 -0.18 10.36
N HIS A 36 9.93 -0.61 9.90
CA HIS A 36 8.68 -0.61 10.67
C HIS A 36 8.37 -1.97 11.33
N ASN A 37 9.33 -2.90 11.34
CA ASN A 37 9.26 -4.09 12.18
C ASN A 37 9.64 -3.72 13.61
N HIS A 38 8.66 -3.74 14.52
CA HIS A 38 8.86 -3.47 15.95
C HIS A 38 9.14 -4.72 16.78
N GLY A 39 9.24 -5.90 16.14
CA GLY A 39 9.52 -7.17 16.80
C GLY A 39 11.00 -7.33 17.18
N LEU A 40 11.25 -8.19 18.16
CA LEU A 40 12.61 -8.60 18.53
C LEU A 40 13.08 -9.74 17.59
N GLY A 41 13.38 -9.37 16.34
CA GLY A 41 13.82 -10.29 15.29
C GLY A 41 12.77 -10.49 14.18
N GLY A 42 13.25 -10.69 12.96
CA GLY A 42 12.45 -10.81 11.75
C GLY A 42 13.02 -9.96 10.61
N ASP A 43 12.49 -10.15 9.41
CA ASP A 43 12.86 -9.33 8.26
C ASP A 43 12.35 -7.89 8.46
N PRO A 44 13.11 -6.87 8.02
CA PRO A 44 12.68 -5.49 8.18
C PRO A 44 11.46 -5.21 7.30
N LEU A 45 10.57 -4.34 7.76
CA LEU A 45 9.41 -3.90 6.99
C LEU A 45 9.70 -2.51 6.43
N LEU A 46 10.18 -2.49 5.18
CA LEU A 46 10.74 -1.32 4.53
C LEU A 46 9.80 -0.66 3.53
N PHE A 47 8.74 -1.36 3.14
CA PHE A 47 7.76 -0.88 2.18
C PHE A 47 6.36 -1.03 2.73
N GLU A 48 5.43 -0.18 2.27
CA GLU A 48 4.01 -0.36 2.55
C GLU A 48 3.16 -0.08 1.32
N THR A 49 2.07 -0.81 1.18
CA THR A 49 0.94 -0.53 0.28
C THR A 49 -0.26 -0.14 1.14
N MET A 50 -0.82 1.04 0.90
CA MET A 50 -2.03 1.52 1.55
C MET A 50 -3.17 1.71 0.56
N VAL A 51 -4.37 1.34 0.99
CA VAL A 51 -5.63 1.63 0.26
C VAL A 51 -6.35 2.79 0.93
N PHE A 52 -6.65 3.81 0.14
CA PHE A 52 -7.46 4.95 0.52
C PHE A 52 -8.76 4.96 -0.27
N VAL A 53 -9.90 5.18 0.39
CA VAL A 53 -11.22 5.32 -0.23
C VAL A 53 -11.74 6.70 0.12
N ASP A 54 -12.02 7.54 -0.88
CA ASP A 54 -12.42 8.94 -0.65
C ASP A 54 -11.44 9.73 0.25
N GLY A 55 -10.16 9.34 0.24
CA GLY A 55 -9.10 9.92 1.07
C GLY A 55 -8.96 9.32 2.47
N GLU A 56 -9.89 8.49 2.92
CA GLU A 56 -9.83 7.78 4.20
C GLU A 56 -8.98 6.52 4.10
N THR A 57 -8.25 6.16 5.17
CA THR A 57 -7.36 4.99 5.20
C THR A 57 -8.12 3.72 5.57
N HIS A 58 -7.96 2.64 4.79
CA HIS A 58 -8.68 1.37 5.01
C HIS A 58 -7.80 0.16 5.34
N GLU A 59 -6.77 -0.10 4.52
CA GLU A 59 -5.90 -1.27 4.65
C GLU A 59 -4.45 -0.89 4.43
N MET A 60 -3.57 -1.56 5.16
CA MET A 60 -2.13 -1.40 5.08
C MET A 60 -1.47 -2.77 5.07
N ARG A 61 -0.65 -3.04 4.05
CA ARG A 61 0.24 -4.20 3.97
C ARG A 61 1.68 -3.73 3.92
N ARG A 62 2.58 -4.41 4.62
CA ARG A 62 4.02 -4.08 4.66
C ARG A 62 4.86 -5.22 4.10
N TYR A 63 5.98 -4.87 3.49
CA TYR A 63 6.83 -5.81 2.76
C TYR A 63 8.31 -5.60 3.11
N PHE A 64 9.10 -6.65 2.93
CA PHE A 64 10.53 -6.62 3.18
C PHE A 64 11.29 -6.08 1.97
N ILE A 65 11.01 -6.65 0.79
CA ILE A 65 11.72 -6.30 -0.45
C ILE A 65 10.83 -5.55 -1.44
N TRP A 66 11.47 -4.86 -2.38
CA TRP A 66 10.80 -4.01 -3.36
C TRP A 66 9.83 -4.82 -4.24
N GLU A 67 10.28 -5.98 -4.70
CA GLU A 67 9.53 -6.86 -5.59
C GLU A 67 8.23 -7.35 -4.94
N GLU A 68 8.25 -7.64 -3.64
CA GLU A 68 7.05 -8.00 -2.87
C GLU A 68 6.07 -6.82 -2.78
N ALA A 69 6.58 -5.60 -2.63
CA ALA A 69 5.76 -4.39 -2.57
C ALA A 69 5.07 -4.11 -3.91
N GLU A 70 5.77 -4.26 -5.03
CA GLU A 70 5.19 -4.14 -6.38
C GLU A 70 4.16 -5.24 -6.66
N ALA A 71 4.46 -6.49 -6.30
CA ALA A 71 3.54 -7.61 -6.45
C ALA A 71 2.27 -7.40 -5.61
N GLY A 72 2.43 -7.02 -4.34
CA GLY A 72 1.30 -6.75 -3.44
C GLY A 72 0.46 -5.53 -3.87
N HIS A 73 1.07 -4.51 -4.46
CA HIS A 73 0.34 -3.40 -5.09
C HIS A 73 -0.53 -3.89 -6.24
N THR A 74 0.07 -4.68 -7.14
CA THR A 74 -0.60 -5.20 -8.34
C THR A 74 -1.76 -6.11 -7.95
N GLU A 75 -1.53 -7.04 -7.01
CA GLU A 75 -2.56 -7.91 -6.46
C GLU A 75 -3.75 -7.11 -5.91
N MET A 76 -3.48 -6.05 -5.13
CA MET A 76 -4.54 -5.21 -4.57
C MET A 76 -5.37 -4.53 -5.66
N ALA A 77 -4.72 -3.97 -6.68
CA ALA A 77 -5.40 -3.32 -7.80
C ALA A 77 -6.24 -4.32 -8.61
N GLU A 78 -5.70 -5.52 -8.87
CA GLU A 78 -6.40 -6.58 -9.60
C GLU A 78 -7.61 -7.09 -8.82
N LEU A 79 -7.49 -7.29 -7.51
CA LEU A 79 -8.62 -7.70 -6.66
C LEU A 79 -9.78 -6.71 -6.72
N ILE A 80 -9.50 -5.41 -6.62
CA ILE A 80 -10.52 -4.36 -6.71
C ILE A 80 -11.16 -4.36 -8.10
N ARG A 81 -10.35 -4.38 -9.17
CA ARG A 81 -10.89 -4.38 -10.56
C ARG A 81 -11.73 -5.62 -10.85
N ALA A 82 -11.28 -6.78 -10.41
CA ALA A 82 -11.99 -8.04 -10.60
C ALA A 82 -13.34 -8.02 -9.88
N GLU A 83 -13.39 -7.52 -8.64
CA GLU A 83 -14.64 -7.41 -7.89
C GLU A 83 -15.59 -6.38 -8.50
N MET A 84 -15.08 -5.21 -8.92
CA MET A 84 -15.89 -4.21 -9.63
C MET A 84 -16.56 -4.80 -10.87
N GLN A 85 -15.79 -5.57 -11.66
CA GLN A 85 -16.30 -6.22 -12.86
C GLN A 85 -17.29 -7.35 -12.53
N ALA A 86 -16.98 -8.19 -11.54
CA ALA A 86 -17.82 -9.33 -11.19
C ALA A 86 -19.17 -8.89 -10.61
N ALA A 87 -19.17 -7.90 -9.71
CA ALA A 87 -20.37 -7.40 -9.05
C ALA A 87 -21.06 -6.24 -9.78
N GLN A 88 -20.43 -5.68 -10.83
CA GLN A 88 -20.91 -4.51 -11.57
C GLN A 88 -21.18 -3.29 -10.67
N VAL A 89 -20.22 -3.01 -9.76
CA VAL A 89 -20.29 -1.92 -8.78
C VAL A 89 -19.11 -0.96 -8.93
N ARG A 90 -19.17 0.21 -8.28
CA ARG A 90 -18.05 1.17 -8.24
C ARG A 90 -16.91 0.68 -7.33
N ALA A 91 -15.73 1.26 -7.50
CA ALA A 91 -14.53 0.83 -6.77
C ALA A 91 -14.72 0.77 -5.25
N ALA A 92 -15.27 1.81 -4.62
CA ALA A 92 -15.56 1.82 -3.18
C ALA A 92 -16.38 0.61 -2.72
N GLN A 93 -17.47 0.28 -3.42
CA GLN A 93 -18.35 -0.86 -3.07
C GLN A 93 -17.70 -2.21 -3.32
N ALA A 94 -16.88 -2.31 -4.38
CA ALA A 94 -16.08 -3.50 -4.64
C ALA A 94 -15.05 -3.72 -3.53
N TRP A 95 -14.37 -2.65 -3.11
CA TRP A 95 -13.42 -2.71 -2.02
C TRP A 95 -14.05 -3.11 -0.69
N GLU A 96 -15.23 -2.59 -0.34
CA GLU A 96 -15.96 -3.02 0.87
C GLU A 96 -16.17 -4.55 0.90
N GLN A 97 -16.53 -5.14 -0.24
CA GLN A 97 -16.73 -6.59 -0.38
C GLN A 97 -15.41 -7.37 -0.27
N VAL A 98 -14.35 -6.90 -0.94
CA VAL A 98 -13.00 -7.48 -0.84
C VAL A 98 -12.50 -7.43 0.61
N TYR A 99 -12.61 -6.27 1.24
CA TYR A 99 -12.14 -6.03 2.60
C TYR A 99 -12.89 -6.87 3.63
N ALA A 100 -14.20 -7.00 3.49
CA ALA A 100 -15.01 -7.88 4.33
C ALA A 100 -14.56 -9.34 4.25
N ARG A 101 -14.19 -9.83 3.05
CA ARG A 101 -13.69 -11.20 2.87
C ARG A 101 -12.29 -11.42 3.44
N GLN A 102 -11.44 -10.40 3.44
CA GLN A 102 -10.08 -10.50 4.00
C GLN A 102 -10.08 -10.49 5.53
N LYS A 103 -11.13 -9.97 6.16
CA LYS A 103 -11.30 -9.92 7.61
C LYS A 103 -12.11 -11.08 8.21
N ALA A 104 -12.71 -11.93 7.39
CA ALA A 104 -13.47 -13.11 7.81
C ALA A 104 -12.56 -14.31 8.07
#